data_AF-A0A8T4FKI3-F1
#
_entry.id   AF-A0A8T4FKI3-F1
#
_cell.length_a   1.000
_cell.length_b   1.000
_cell.length_c   1.000
_cell.angle_alpha   90.00
_cell.angle_beta   90.00
_cell.angle_gamma   90.00
#
_symmetry.space_group_name_H-M   'P 1'
#
loop_
_entity.id
_entity.type
_entity.pdbx_description
1 polymer ?
#
loop_
_entity_poly.entity_id
_entity_poly.type
_entity_poly.pdbx_seq_one_letter_code
_entity_poly.pdbx_strand_id
1 'polypeptide(L)' 'TYPISDRKLYAVLVREAFSHRRKTLKKALQNSAHVIGKDVAAKIIANAPEDLLKKRAEELTLKEWAMLTDSATATNRD' A
#
# COMPACT_ATOMS: atom_id res chain seq x y z
N THR A 1 12.08 3.17 14.71
CA THR A 1 12.13 3.05 13.23
C THR A 1 11.42 1.79 12.83
N TYR A 2 10.48 1.86 11.89
CA TYR A 2 9.83 0.65 11.35
C TYR A 2 10.73 0.08 10.24
N PRO A 3 11.13 -1.20 10.30
CA PRO A 3 11.88 -1.82 9.21
C PRO A 3 11.01 -1.85 7.95
N ILE A 4 11.61 -1.52 6.81
CA ILE A 4 10.95 -1.52 5.50
C ILE A 4 11.71 -2.52 4.64
N SER A 5 11.05 -3.61 4.28
CA SER A 5 11.65 -4.71 3.52
C SER A 5 12.10 -4.29 2.12
N ASP A 6 11.26 -3.49 1.44
CA ASP A 6 11.54 -2.94 0.13
C ASP A 6 11.33 -1.41 0.14
N ARG A 7 12.43 -0.68 0.28
CA ARG A 7 12.41 0.80 0.31
C ARG A 7 11.97 1.43 -1.00
N LYS A 8 12.20 0.76 -2.15
CA LYS A 8 11.78 1.29 -3.45
C LYS A 8 10.28 1.17 -3.60
N LEU A 9 9.73 0.00 -3.27
CA LEU A 9 8.29 -0.21 -3.25
C LEU A 9 7.60 0.76 -2.29
N TYR A 10 8.11 0.90 -1.06
CA TYR A 10 7.59 1.85 -0.08
C TYR A 10 7.51 3.28 -0.64
N ALA A 11 8.61 3.78 -1.22
CA ALA A 11 8.68 5.15 -1.75
C ALA A 11 7.69 5.37 -2.91
N VAL A 12 7.59 4.40 -3.83
CA VAL A 12 6.62 4.46 -4.94
C VAL A 12 5.20 4.43 -4.39
N LEU A 13 4.91 3.53 -3.46
CA LEU A 13 3.56 3.33 -2.92
C LEU A 13 3.06 4.59 -2.18
N VAL A 14 3.91 5.21 -1.35
CA VAL A 14 3.60 6.49 -0.70
C VAL A 14 3.39 7.58 -1.75
N ARG A 15 4.34 7.76 -2.69
CA ARG A 15 4.24 8.80 -3.73
C ARG A 15 2.95 8.70 -4.54
N GLU A 16 2.63 7.51 -5.00
CA GLU A 16 1.47 7.23 -5.83
C GLU A 16 0.15 7.41 -5.04
N ALA A 17 0.12 6.97 -3.78
CA ALA A 17 -1.06 7.16 -2.95
C ALA A 17 -1.34 8.64 -2.64
N PHE A 18 -0.31 9.44 -2.38
CA PHE A 18 -0.44 10.88 -2.17
C PHE A 18 -0.80 11.64 -3.46
N SER A 19 -0.41 11.13 -4.63
CA SER A 19 -0.90 11.64 -5.94
C SER A 19 -2.42 11.46 -6.09
N HIS A 20 -3.00 10.53 -5.33
CA HIS A 20 -4.43 10.28 -5.23
C HIS A 20 -5.02 10.61 -3.85
N ARG A 21 -4.45 11.58 -3.11
CA ARG A 21 -4.77 11.87 -1.69
C ARG A 21 -6.26 11.92 -1.29
N ARG A 22 -7.15 12.34 -2.19
CA ARG A 22 -8.59 12.46 -1.92
C ARG A 22 -9.36 11.14 -2.06
N LYS A 23 -8.73 10.11 -2.64
CA LYS A 23 -9.31 8.78 -2.83
C LYS A 23 -8.98 7.90 -1.63
N THR A 24 -9.82 6.88 -1.43
CA THR A 24 -9.47 5.80 -0.50
C THR A 24 -8.22 5.08 -0.97
N LEU A 25 -7.49 4.48 -0.03
CA LEU A 25 -6.24 3.77 -0.29
C LEU A 25 -6.45 2.65 -1.32
N LYS A 26 -7.55 1.89 -1.22
CA LYS A 26 -7.94 0.89 -2.22
C LYS A 26 -8.00 1.47 -3.63
N LYS A 27 -8.64 2.64 -3.78
CA LYS A 27 -8.79 3.31 -5.08
C LYS A 27 -7.47 3.91 -5.55
N ALA A 28 -6.64 4.43 -4.66
CA ALA A 28 -5.31 4.90 -4.99
C ALA A 28 -4.45 3.75 -5.55
N LEU A 29 -4.36 2.62 -4.84
CA LEU A 29 -3.62 1.42 -5.26
C LEU A 29 -4.12 0.88 -6.61
N GLN A 30 -5.44 0.84 -6.83
CA GLN A 30 -6.01 0.42 -8.12
C GLN A 30 -5.59 1.33 -9.28
N ASN A 31 -5.60 2.65 -9.11
CA ASN A 31 -5.19 3.58 -10.18
C ASN A 31 -3.68 3.51 -10.44
N SER A 32 -2.90 3.27 -9.39
CA SER A 32 -1.44 3.21 -9.44
C SER A 32 -0.89 1.82 -9.78
N ALA A 33 -1.76 0.83 -10.04
CA ALA A 33 -1.37 -0.54 -10.36
C ALA A 33 -0.46 -0.65 -11.60
N HIS A 34 -0.57 0.29 -12.55
CA HIS A 34 0.32 0.35 -13.71
C HIS A 34 1.74 0.82 -13.37
N VAL A 35 1.91 1.57 -12.27
CA VAL A 35 3.21 2.07 -11.78
C VAL A 35 3.83 1.09 -10.77
N ILE A 36 3.02 0.59 -9.83
CA ILE A 36 3.46 -0.29 -8.74
C ILE A 36 3.61 -1.75 -9.23
N GLY A 37 2.92 -2.10 -10.31
CA GLY A 37 2.77 -3.48 -10.79
C GLY A 37 1.41 -4.05 -10.38
N LYS A 38 0.69 -4.64 -11.35
CA LYS A 38 -0.69 -5.11 -11.13
C LYS A 38 -0.76 -6.19 -10.07
N ASP A 39 0.16 -7.16 -10.10
CA ASP A 39 0.19 -8.27 -9.14
C ASP A 39 0.55 -7.79 -7.73
N VAL A 40 1.46 -6.82 -7.63
CA VAL A 40 1.85 -6.21 -6.35
C VAL A 40 0.66 -5.46 -5.75
N ALA A 41 0.01 -4.60 -6.53
CA ALA A 41 -1.17 -3.87 -6.08
C ALA A 41 -2.30 -4.82 -5.67
N ALA A 42 -2.53 -5.90 -6.42
CA ALA A 42 -3.53 -6.90 -6.08
C ALA A 42 -3.21 -7.62 -4.76
N LYS A 43 -1.96 -8.03 -4.54
CA LYS A 43 -1.51 -8.66 -3.28
C LYS A 43 -1.69 -7.73 -2.08
N ILE A 44 -1.29 -6.47 -2.21
CA ILE A 44 -1.44 -5.48 -1.13
C ILE A 44 -2.91 -5.27 -0.80
N ILE A 45 -3.78 -5.14 -1.82
CA ILE A 45 -5.22 -4.97 -1.61
C ILE A 45 -5.85 -6.22 -0.98
N ALA A 46 -5.41 -7.42 -1.35
CA ALA A 46 -5.94 -8.67 -0.79
C ALA A 46 -5.50 -8.90 0.66
N ASN A 47 -4.28 -8.52 1.01
CA ASN A 47 -3.67 -8.79 2.32
C ASN A 47 -3.86 -7.64 3.34
N ALA A 48 -4.27 -6.44 2.89
CA ALA A 48 -4.47 -5.31 3.76
C ALA A 48 -5.82 -5.38 4.51
N PRO A 49 -5.87 -4.95 5.79
CA PRO A 49 -7.12 -4.78 6.51
C PRO A 49 -8.10 -3.85 5.77
N GLU A 50 -9.39 -4.22 5.71
CA GLU A 50 -10.40 -3.46 4.95
C GLU A 50 -10.66 -2.06 5.53
N ASP A 51 -10.50 -1.87 6.84
CA ASP A 51 -10.55 -0.55 7.48
C ASP A 51 -9.40 0.36 7.02
N LEU A 52 -8.20 -0.20 6.88
CA LEU A 52 -7.04 0.50 6.33
C LEU A 52 -7.25 0.88 4.85
N LEU A 53 -7.87 0.00 4.06
CA LEU A 53 -8.18 0.24 2.66
C LEU A 53 -9.21 1.36 2.42
N LYS A 54 -10.04 1.65 3.43
CA LYS A 54 -11.04 2.74 3.41
C LYS A 54 -10.44 4.11 3.75
N LYS A 55 -9.30 4.15 4.45
CA LYS A 55 -8.59 5.39 4.78
C LYS A 55 -8.03 6.08 3.52
N ARG A 56 -7.75 7.37 3.62
CA ARG A 56 -6.98 8.17 2.67
C ARG A 56 -5.50 8.13 3.01
N ALA A 57 -4.65 8.44 2.03
CA ALA A 57 -3.19 8.39 2.19
C ALA A 57 -2.69 9.24 3.38
N GLU A 58 -3.32 10.39 3.64
CA GLU A 58 -2.98 11.30 4.73
C GLU A 58 -3.37 10.79 6.12
N GLU A 59 -4.25 9.81 6.21
CA GLU A 59 -4.73 9.21 7.47
C GLU A 59 -3.85 8.03 7.93
N LEU A 60 -2.90 7.61 7.09
CA LEU A 60 -2.00 6.49 7.38
C LEU A 60 -0.75 6.96 8.13
N THR A 61 -0.43 6.23 9.19
CA THR A 61 0.82 6.33 9.93
C THR A 61 1.97 5.68 9.17
N LEU A 62 3.22 6.02 9.54
CA LEU A 62 4.42 5.38 8.99
C LEU A 62 4.44 3.86 9.23
N LYS A 63 3.87 3.39 10.34
CA LYS A 63 3.74 1.96 10.66
C LYS A 63 2.84 1.25 9.65
N GLU A 64 1.71 1.85 9.33
CA GLU A 64 0.74 1.29 8.38
C GLU A 64 1.32 1.26 6.96
N TRP A 65 2.08 2.28 6.56
CA TRP A 65 2.81 2.26 5.28
C TRP A 65 3.86 1.14 5.20
N ALA A 66 4.62 0.92 6.28
CA ALA A 66 5.58 -0.18 6.34
C ALA A 66 4.87 -1.54 6.22
N MET A 67 3.78 -1.74 6.98
CA MET A 67 2.97 -2.96 6.94
C MET A 67 2.39 -3.25 5.54
N LEU A 68 1.90 -2.22 4.84
CA LEU A 68 1.39 -2.35 3.46
C LEU A 68 2.49 -2.76 2.47
N THR A 69 3.71 -2.29 2.68
CA THR A 69 4.84 -2.66 1.82
C THR A 69 5.19 -4.12 2.04
N ASP A 70 5.18 -4.58 3.29
CA ASP A 70 5.50 -5.96 3.65
C ASP A 70 4.42 -6.94 3.17
N SER A 71 3.15 -6.52 3.14
CA SER A 71 2.03 -7.36 2.67
C SER A 71 2.11 -7.73 1.18
N ALA A 72 2.89 -7.00 0.39
CA ALA A 72 3.20 -7.36 -1.00
C ALA A 72 4.03 -8.65 -1.12
N THR A 73 4.82 -8.96 -0.10
CA THR A 73 5.76 -10.09 -0.05
C THR A 73 5.22 -11.27 0.75
N ALA A 74 4.21 -11.03 1.59
CA ALA A 74 3.58 -12.06 2.39
C ALA A 74 2.76 -13.02 1.50
N THR A 75 3.40 -14.11 1.08
CA THR A 75 2.71 -15.30 0.59
C THR A 75 2.05 -15.98 1.78
N ASN A 76 0.73 -15.83 1.90
CA ASN A 76 -0.21 -16.63 2.71
C ASN A 76 0.37 -17.26 4.00
N ARG A 77 0.27 -16.54 5.13
CA ARG A 77 0.31 -17.18 6.46
C ARG A 77 -1.11 -17.22 6.98
N ASP A 78 -1.83 -18.26 6.59
CA ASP A 78 -2.91 -18.92 7.32
C ASP A 78 -3.10 -20.32 6.71
#